data_AF-A0A6A9T4W1-F1
#
_entry.id   AF-A0A6A9T4W1-F1
#
_cell.length_a   1.000
_cell.length_b   1.000
_cell.length_c   1.000
_cell.angle_alpha   90.00
_cell.angle_beta   90.00
_cell.angle_gamma   90.00
#
_symmetry.space_group_name_H-M   'P 1'
#
loop_
_entity.id
_entity.type
_entity.pdbx_description
1 polymer ?
#
loop_
_entity_poly.entity_id
_entity_poly.type
_entity_poly.pdbx_seq_one_letter_code
_entity_poly.pdbx_strand_id
1 'polypeptide(L)'
;MDSLADLALGDVNLFNETEDVLTGTVTIIGPGDETVLSESFDLPPESDDDDTDENNDEDGVTAYEDVWTDPGTYEASVELDGDSEVQGESTASESISIDDTSEEMLAIAFGMEEVDDAIGFIVGESLSDFAQA
;
A
#
# COMPACT_ATOMS: atom_id res chain seq x y z
N MET A 1 -3.72 -17.05 7.37
CA MET A 1 -3.80 -16.01 8.41
C MET A 1 -2.54 -15.99 9.29
N ASP A 2 -1.36 -16.25 8.71
CA ASP A 2 -0.06 -16.13 9.39
C ASP A 2 1.04 -15.82 8.35
N SER A 3 0.70 -15.16 7.23
CA SER A 3 1.61 -14.87 6.11
C SER A 3 2.11 -13.42 6.10
N LEU A 4 1.39 -12.50 6.76
CA LEU A 4 1.79 -11.09 6.83
C LEU A 4 2.78 -10.78 7.96
N ALA A 5 3.01 -11.72 8.90
CA ALA A 5 3.78 -11.46 10.13
C ALA A 5 5.31 -11.42 9.91
N ASP A 6 5.80 -12.02 8.84
CA ASP A 6 7.22 -11.98 8.43
C ASP A 6 7.49 -10.90 7.38
N LEU A 7 6.46 -10.13 7.00
CA LEU A 7 6.53 -9.11 5.95
C LEU A 7 7.26 -7.86 6.46
N ALA A 8 8.26 -7.38 5.71
CA ALA A 8 8.99 -6.16 6.02
C ALA A 8 8.12 -4.94 5.63
N LEU A 9 7.27 -4.51 6.56
CA LEU A 9 6.47 -3.31 6.37
C LEU A 9 7.28 -2.03 6.57
N GLY A 10 6.97 -1.04 5.76
CA GLY A 10 7.41 0.34 5.89
C GLY A 10 6.27 1.26 6.32
N ASP A 11 6.48 2.56 6.13
CA ASP A 11 5.50 3.61 6.41
C ASP A 11 4.30 3.50 5.47
N VAL A 12 4.54 3.21 4.19
CA VAL A 12 3.51 3.00 3.16
C VAL A 12 3.69 1.62 2.56
N ASN A 13 2.63 0.82 2.58
CA ASN A 13 2.64 -0.58 2.16
C ASN A 13 1.55 -0.78 1.12
N LEU A 14 1.89 -1.37 -0.01
CA LEU A 14 0.97 -1.65 -1.11
C LEU A 14 0.75 -3.15 -1.19
N PHE A 15 -0.51 -3.58 -1.24
CA PHE A 15 -0.92 -4.98 -1.26
C PHE A 15 -1.76 -5.26 -2.50
N ASN A 16 -1.30 -6.19 -3.33
CA ASN A 16 -2.04 -6.64 -4.50
C ASN A 16 -2.85 -7.91 -4.19
N GLU A 17 -4.14 -7.73 -3.87
CA GLU A 17 -5.07 -8.86 -3.66
C GLU A 17 -5.74 -9.33 -4.96
N THR A 18 -5.31 -8.80 -6.10
CA THR A 18 -5.82 -9.22 -7.42
C THR A 18 -5.03 -10.41 -7.98
N GLU A 19 -5.58 -11.05 -9.01
CA GLU A 19 -4.91 -12.16 -9.71
C GLU A 19 -3.96 -11.67 -10.82
N ASP A 20 -3.87 -10.36 -11.06
CA ASP A 20 -3.12 -9.73 -12.14
C ASP A 20 -1.97 -8.87 -11.60
N VAL A 21 -0.95 -8.63 -12.43
CA VAL A 21 0.17 -7.74 -12.07
C VAL A 21 -0.31 -6.28 -12.15
N LEU A 22 -0.16 -5.55 -11.06
CA LEU A 22 -0.50 -4.13 -10.99
C LEU A 22 0.74 -3.27 -11.13
N THR A 23 0.69 -2.33 -12.07
CA THR A 23 1.74 -1.32 -12.24
C THR A 23 1.14 0.05 -12.08
N GLY A 24 1.88 0.97 -11.48
CA GLY A 24 1.36 2.30 -11.22
C GLY A 24 2.37 3.22 -10.56
N THR A 25 1.87 4.34 -10.07
CA THR A 25 2.61 5.33 -9.30
C THR A 25 1.86 5.63 -8.03
N VAL A 26 2.56 5.55 -6.90
CA VAL A 26 2.07 6.03 -5.60
C VAL A 26 2.64 7.42 -5.35
N THR A 27 1.79 8.34 -4.90
CA THR A 27 2.18 9.70 -4.54
C THR A 27 1.59 10.06 -3.20
N ILE A 28 2.44 10.52 -2.28
CA ILE A 28 2.07 10.98 -0.94
C ILE A 28 2.48 12.45 -0.80
N ILE A 29 1.52 13.29 -0.44
CA ILE A 29 1.71 14.71 -0.17
C ILE A 29 1.58 14.94 1.33
N GLY A 30 2.61 15.50 1.94
CA GLY A 30 2.65 15.80 3.37
C GLY A 30 1.83 17.03 3.77
N PRO A 31 1.71 17.28 5.08
CA PRO A 31 0.91 18.39 5.65
C PRO A 31 1.41 19.79 5.27
N GLY A 32 2.58 19.90 4.64
CA GLY A 32 3.14 21.13 4.07
C GLY A 32 2.88 21.33 2.58
N ASP A 33 1.98 20.54 1.96
CA ASP A 33 1.77 20.47 0.51
C ASP A 33 3.04 20.06 -0.27
N GLU A 34 3.97 19.37 0.40
CA GLU A 34 5.22 18.89 -0.19
C GLU A 34 5.11 17.39 -0.49
N THR A 35 5.56 16.98 -1.68
CA THR A 35 5.58 15.57 -2.06
C THR A 35 6.68 14.84 -1.27
N VAL A 36 6.28 13.93 -0.39
CA VAL A 36 7.20 13.13 0.43
C VAL A 36 7.52 11.79 -0.23
N LEU A 37 6.59 11.24 -1.02
CA LEU A 37 6.78 10.03 -1.82
C LEU A 37 6.18 10.22 -3.21
N SER A 38 6.89 9.76 -4.23
CA SER A 38 6.40 9.70 -5.62
C SER A 38 7.21 8.64 -6.36
N GLU A 39 6.81 7.38 -6.21
CA GLU A 39 7.49 6.24 -6.82
C GLU A 39 6.57 5.39 -7.68
N SER A 40 7.13 4.83 -8.74
CA SER A 40 6.48 3.82 -9.55
C SER A 40 6.64 2.45 -8.89
N PHE A 41 5.59 1.64 -8.92
CA PHE A 41 5.60 0.28 -8.40
C PHE A 41 5.23 -0.75 -9.46
N ASP A 42 5.69 -1.98 -9.24
CA ASP A 42 5.33 -3.19 -9.98
C ASP A 42 4.99 -4.24 -8.91
N LEU A 43 3.70 -4.56 -8.79
CA LEU A 43 3.16 -5.45 -7.78
C LEU A 43 2.65 -6.72 -8.46
N PRO A 44 3.38 -7.85 -8.38
CA PRO A 44 2.83 -9.13 -8.80
C PRO A 44 1.64 -9.53 -7.92
N PRO A 45 0.77 -10.45 -8.37
CA PRO A 45 -0.28 -11.00 -7.51
C PRO A 45 0.33 -11.80 -6.36
N GLU A 46 -0.32 -11.77 -5.19
CA GLU A 46 0.10 -12.59 -4.06
C GLU A 46 0.08 -14.08 -4.47
N SER A 47 1.22 -14.74 -4.37
CA SER A 47 1.38 -16.14 -4.81
C SER A 47 1.34 -17.07 -3.60
N ASP A 48 0.44 -18.06 -3.61
CA ASP A 48 0.36 -19.14 -2.60
C ASP A 48 1.58 -20.11 -2.64
N ASP A 49 2.56 -19.89 -3.53
CA ASP A 49 3.67 -20.81 -3.75
C ASP A 49 4.80 -20.57 -2.72
N ASP A 50 5.01 -21.58 -1.85
CA ASP A 50 6.06 -21.71 -0.82
C ASP A 50 7.50 -21.78 -1.40
N ASP A 51 7.69 -21.47 -2.68
CA ASP A 51 8.98 -21.47 -3.39
C ASP A 51 9.58 -20.05 -3.34
N THR A 52 9.84 -19.53 -2.13
CA THR A 52 10.61 -18.30 -1.94
C THR A 52 12.06 -18.57 -2.35
N ASP A 53 12.41 -18.19 -3.58
CA ASP A 53 13.82 -18.04 -3.97
C ASP A 53 14.45 -17.00 -3.04
N GLU A 54 15.62 -17.31 -2.51
CA GLU A 54 16.32 -16.60 -1.43
C GLU A 54 16.84 -15.19 -1.85
N ASN A 55 16.23 -14.60 -2.88
CA ASN A 55 16.60 -13.37 -3.55
C ASN A 55 15.39 -12.42 -3.69
N ASN A 56 14.77 -12.11 -2.56
CA ASN A 56 14.56 -10.72 -2.14
C ASN A 56 13.66 -9.82 -3.02
N ASP A 57 12.38 -10.17 -3.14
CA ASP A 57 11.24 -9.24 -3.19
C ASP A 57 10.04 -10.03 -2.63
N GLU A 58 9.40 -9.55 -1.56
CA GLU A 58 8.27 -10.24 -0.93
C GLU A 58 7.08 -10.23 -1.91
N ASP A 59 6.68 -11.41 -2.40
CA ASP A 59 5.64 -11.54 -3.44
C ASP A 59 4.34 -10.84 -3.01
N GLY A 60 3.80 -9.97 -3.88
CA GLY A 60 2.49 -9.33 -3.66
C GLY A 60 2.49 -8.06 -2.81
N VAL A 61 3.64 -7.67 -2.23
CA VAL A 61 3.76 -6.46 -1.41
C VAL A 61 4.89 -5.54 -1.87
N THR A 62 4.72 -4.23 -1.67
CA THR A 62 5.81 -3.26 -1.75
C THR A 62 5.72 -2.30 -0.57
N ALA A 63 6.81 -2.15 0.15
CA ALA A 63 6.92 -1.27 1.30
C ALA A 63 7.86 -0.08 1.00
N TYR A 64 7.44 1.11 1.42
CA TYR A 64 8.21 2.34 1.37
C TYR A 64 8.45 2.83 2.80
N GLU A 65 9.71 2.96 3.16
CA GLU A 65 10.15 3.46 4.46
C GLU A 65 10.48 4.96 4.42
N ASP A 66 10.47 5.63 5.57
CA ASP A 66 10.90 7.04 5.73
C ASP A 66 10.03 8.03 4.93
N VAL A 67 8.73 7.75 4.84
CA VAL A 67 7.72 8.61 4.17
C VAL A 67 7.15 9.63 5.15
N TRP A 68 6.93 9.23 6.41
CA TRP A 68 6.33 10.09 7.42
C TRP A 68 7.37 11.02 8.04
N THR A 69 7.45 12.26 7.56
CA THR A 69 8.43 13.22 8.10
C THR A 69 7.95 13.95 9.35
N ASP A 70 6.65 14.30 9.37
CA ASP A 70 6.03 15.11 10.43
C ASP A 70 4.59 14.65 10.71
N PRO A 71 4.09 14.73 11.94
CA PRO A 71 2.68 14.43 12.21
C PRO A 71 1.77 15.46 11.54
N GLY A 72 0.67 14.99 10.95
CA GLY A 72 -0.31 15.82 10.26
C GLY A 72 -1.18 15.04 9.27
N THR A 73 -1.92 15.79 8.46
CA THR A 73 -2.74 15.22 7.39
C THR A 73 -1.89 15.03 6.14
N TYR A 74 -1.90 13.83 5.60
CA TYR A 74 -1.28 13.48 4.34
C TYR A 74 -2.35 13.19 3.29
N GLU A 75 -2.07 13.51 2.03
CA GLU A 75 -2.90 13.10 0.90
C GLU A 75 -2.19 11.96 0.19
N ALA A 76 -2.77 10.76 0.29
CA ALA A 76 -2.29 9.58 -0.40
C ALA A 76 -3.04 9.42 -1.72
N SER A 77 -2.33 9.13 -2.79
CA SER A 77 -2.91 8.92 -4.11
C SER A 77 -2.18 7.83 -4.87
N VAL A 78 -2.92 7.06 -5.64
CA VAL A 78 -2.40 6.02 -6.52
C VAL A 78 -2.99 6.21 -7.91
N GLU A 79 -2.13 6.05 -8.91
CA GLU A 79 -2.49 6.02 -10.32
C GLU A 79 -1.93 4.74 -10.94
N LEU A 80 -2.82 3.85 -11.37
CA LEU A 80 -2.52 2.59 -12.05
C LEU A 80 -2.31 2.85 -13.55
N ASP A 81 -1.38 2.12 -14.15
CA ASP A 81 -1.16 2.16 -15.59
C ASP A 81 -2.35 1.57 -16.35
N GLY A 82 -2.49 1.88 -17.63
CA GLY A 82 -3.77 1.78 -18.35
C GLY A 82 -4.39 0.38 -18.44
N ASP A 83 -3.58 -0.68 -18.37
CA ASP A 83 -4.06 -2.07 -18.38
C ASP A 83 -4.14 -2.68 -16.96
N SER A 84 -3.77 -1.92 -15.92
CA SER A 84 -3.76 -2.34 -14.51
C SER A 84 -4.99 -1.82 -13.73
N GLU A 85 -6.10 -1.52 -14.39
CA GLU A 85 -7.33 -1.07 -13.70
C GLU A 85 -7.91 -2.15 -12.77
N VAL A 86 -8.24 -1.77 -11.55
CA VAL A 86 -8.80 -2.66 -10.53
C VAL A 86 -10.27 -2.35 -10.40
N GLN A 87 -11.14 -3.32 -10.65
CA GLN A 87 -12.60 -3.15 -10.63
C GLN A 87 -13.13 -1.97 -11.49
N GLY A 88 -12.37 -1.57 -12.53
CA GLY A 88 -12.72 -0.45 -13.41
C GLY A 88 -12.21 0.92 -12.92
N GLU A 89 -11.42 0.96 -11.85
CA GLU A 89 -10.76 2.15 -11.33
C GLU A 89 -9.26 2.08 -11.58
N SER A 90 -8.71 3.15 -12.13
CA SER A 90 -7.28 3.30 -12.37
C SER A 90 -6.65 4.35 -11.46
N THR A 91 -7.44 5.03 -10.63
CA THR A 91 -6.97 6.13 -9.77
C THR A 91 -7.77 6.18 -8.49
N ALA A 92 -7.10 6.34 -7.35
CA ALA A 92 -7.75 6.60 -6.09
C ALA A 92 -6.92 7.55 -5.22
N SER A 93 -7.59 8.24 -4.30
CA SER A 93 -6.94 9.18 -3.39
C SER A 93 -7.72 9.30 -2.08
N GLU A 94 -7.01 9.34 -0.97
CA GLU A 94 -7.57 9.44 0.38
C GLU A 94 -6.74 10.43 1.22
N SER A 95 -7.42 11.21 2.04
CA SER A 95 -6.78 12.04 3.07
C SER A 95 -6.63 11.25 4.37
N ILE A 96 -5.39 10.98 4.77
CA ILE A 96 -5.06 10.24 5.98
C ILE A 96 -4.47 11.16 7.05
N SER A 97 -4.56 10.79 8.32
CA SER A 97 -3.96 11.56 9.43
C SER A 97 -2.97 10.67 10.16
N ILE A 98 -1.74 11.18 10.33
CA ILE A 98 -0.64 10.53 11.04
C ILE A 98 -0.32 11.40 12.27
N ASP A 99 -0.51 10.87 13.48
CA ASP A 99 -0.15 11.45 14.77
C ASP A 99 1.24 10.95 15.25
N ASP A 100 1.57 9.68 15.03
CA ASP A 100 2.86 9.06 15.38
C ASP A 100 3.55 8.47 14.15
N THR A 101 4.51 9.23 13.61
CA THR A 101 5.26 8.86 12.40
C THR A 101 6.18 7.66 12.56
N SER A 102 6.34 7.12 13.79
CA SER A 102 7.19 5.95 14.05
C SER A 102 6.40 4.66 14.25
N GLU A 103 5.10 4.76 14.53
CA GLU A 103 4.23 3.62 14.81
C GLU A 103 3.15 3.45 13.72
N GLU A 104 2.61 4.54 13.20
CA GLU A 104 1.54 4.48 12.20
C GLU A 104 2.07 4.20 10.80
N MET A 105 1.32 3.35 10.09
CA MET A 105 1.59 2.91 8.73
C MET A 105 0.32 3.01 7.89
N LEU A 106 0.49 3.25 6.59
CA LEU A 106 -0.57 3.21 5.59
C LEU A 106 -0.49 1.89 4.83
N ALA A 107 -1.59 1.16 4.79
CA ALA A 107 -1.81 0.05 3.89
C ALA A 107 -2.71 0.50 2.73
N ILE A 108 -2.28 0.26 1.50
CA ILE A 108 -3.04 0.48 0.28
C ILE A 108 -3.31 -0.90 -0.32
N ALA A 109 -4.57 -1.33 -0.26
CA ALA A 109 -4.98 -2.63 -0.77
C ALA A 109 -5.74 -2.48 -2.08
N PHE A 110 -5.38 -3.29 -3.07
CA PHE A 110 -6.00 -3.30 -4.39
C PHE A 110 -6.90 -4.52 -4.55
N GLY A 111 -8.18 -4.29 -4.85
CA GLY A 111 -9.12 -5.36 -5.19
C GLY A 111 -9.74 -6.09 -4.02
N MET A 112 -9.61 -5.55 -2.81
CA MET A 112 -10.21 -6.12 -1.61
C MET A 112 -11.75 -6.17 -1.74
N GLU A 113 -12.35 -7.36 -1.66
CA GLU A 113 -13.81 -7.54 -1.78
C GLU A 113 -14.58 -6.93 -0.60
N GLU A 114 -13.89 -6.66 0.52
CA GLU A 114 -14.49 -6.19 1.78
C GLU A 114 -14.63 -4.66 1.86
N VAL A 115 -14.01 -3.88 0.96
CA VAL A 115 -14.27 -2.43 0.85
C VAL A 115 -15.15 -2.09 -0.35
N ASP A 116 -15.90 -1.01 -0.23
CA ASP A 116 -16.78 -0.51 -1.29
C ASP A 116 -16.00 0.05 -2.50
N ASP A 117 -14.73 0.41 -2.32
CA ASP A 117 -13.86 1.01 -3.34
C ASP A 117 -12.88 -0.03 -3.96
N ALA A 118 -12.42 0.21 -5.19
CA ALA A 118 -11.43 -0.69 -5.80
C ALA A 118 -10.07 -0.67 -5.12
N ILE A 119 -9.73 0.47 -4.50
CA ILE A 119 -8.42 0.76 -3.89
C ILE A 119 -8.70 1.30 -2.49
N GLY A 120 -8.41 0.50 -1.47
CA GLY A 120 -8.63 0.86 -0.06
C GLY A 120 -7.39 1.49 0.56
N PHE A 121 -7.60 2.52 1.41
CA PHE A 121 -6.54 3.17 2.20
C PHE A 121 -6.83 2.96 3.68
N ILE A 122 -5.91 2.30 4.39
CA ILE A 122 -6.10 1.89 5.77
C ILE A 122 -4.90 2.36 6.59
N VAL A 123 -5.13 3.18 7.61
CA VAL A 123 -4.08 3.61 8.54
C VAL A 123 -4.17 2.76 9.79
N GLY A 124 -3.03 2.25 10.25
CA GLY A 124 -2.95 1.45 11.46
C GLY A 124 -1.54 1.44 12.05
N GLU A 125 -1.44 1.15 13.34
CA GLU A 125 -0.18 1.09 14.08
C GLU A 125 0.49 -0.30 13.98
N SER A 126 -0.19 -1.27 13.36
CA SER A 126 0.21 -2.68 13.35
C SER A 126 -0.51 -3.49 12.27
N LEU A 127 0.12 -4.57 11.84
CA LEU A 127 -0.46 -5.61 10.96
C LEU A 127 -1.83 -6.13 11.42
N SER A 128 -2.02 -6.22 12.73
CA SER A 128 -3.29 -6.69 13.31
C SER A 128 -4.44 -5.72 13.04
N ASP A 129 -4.17 -4.42 12.87
CA ASP A 129 -5.19 -3.45 12.48
C ASP A 129 -5.60 -3.65 11.03
N PHE A 130 -4.63 -3.87 10.13
CA PHE A 130 -4.91 -4.16 8.72
C PHE A 130 -5.66 -5.49 8.52
N ALA A 131 -5.32 -6.53 9.29
CA ALA A 131 -5.98 -7.83 9.21
C ALA A 131 -7.41 -7.87 9.82
N GLN A 132 -7.84 -6.80 10.49
CA GLN A 132 -9.18 -6.67 11.07
C GLN A 132 -10.05 -5.63 10.35
N ALA A 133 -9.49 -4.94 9.35
CA ALA A 133 -10.12 -3.83 8.65
C ALA A 133 -11.18 -4.30 7.64
#